data_AF-A0A381VX81-F1
#
_entry.id   AF-A0A381VX81-F1
#
_cell.length_a   1.000
_cell.length_b   1.000
_cell.length_c   1.000
_cell.angle_alpha   90.00
_cell.angle_beta   90.00
_cell.angle_gamma   90.00
#
_symmetry.space_group_name_H-M   'P 1'
#
loop_
_entity.id
_entity.type
_entity.pdbx_description
1 polymer ?
#
loop_
_entity_poly.entity_id
_entity_poly.type
_entity_poly.pdbx_seq_one_letter_code
_entity_poly.pdbx_strand_id
1 'polypeptide(L)'
;MSHDEQIQMMINQTMDSAISQIEGYLGEIERSNDILKISDSKEFVYGLIIGQTLGLAMAALSSLKKEMPTQNDQEKIRDMIYKNVPELRKRLFE
;
A
#
# COMPACT_ATOMS: atom_id res chain seq x y z
N MET A 1 -22.09 8.60 0.18
CA MET A 1 -20.93 7.68 0.26
C MET A 1 -20.41 7.73 1.68
N SER A 2 -20.37 6.60 2.38
CA SER A 2 -19.86 6.52 3.76
C SER A 2 -18.35 6.80 3.80
N HIS A 3 -17.79 7.11 4.98
CA HIS A 3 -16.34 7.23 5.12
C HIS A 3 -15.61 5.95 4.72
N ASP A 4 -16.20 4.78 5.00
CA ASP A 4 -15.61 3.50 4.64
C ASP A 4 -15.56 3.29 3.12
N GLU A 5 -16.62 3.67 2.41
CA GLU A 5 -16.66 3.60 0.95
C GLU A 5 -15.62 4.53 0.32
N GLN A 6 -15.47 5.75 0.85
CA GLN A 6 -14.46 6.71 0.38
C GLN A 6 -13.04 6.17 0.60
N ILE A 7 -12.76 5.63 1.79
CA ILE A 7 -11.47 5.02 2.11
C ILE A 7 -11.19 3.79 1.24
N GLN A 8 -12.20 2.93 1.00
CA GLN A 8 -12.04 1.77 0.13
C GLN A 8 -11.72 2.18 -1.31
N MET A 9 -12.39 3.20 -1.85
CA MET A 9 -12.10 3.73 -3.18
C MET A 9 -10.66 4.25 -3.26
N MET A 10 -10.22 5.00 -2.26
CA MET A 10 -8.86 5.53 -2.22
C MET A 10 -7.80 4.42 -2.08
N ILE A 11 -8.05 3.39 -1.25
CA ILE A 11 -7.20 2.21 -1.14
C ILE A 11 -7.05 1.54 -2.50
N ASN A 12 -8.16 1.29 -3.19
CA ASN A 12 -8.14 0.63 -4.50
C ASN A 12 -7.35 1.45 -5.52
N GLN A 13 -7.60 2.75 -5.62
CA GLN A 13 -6.87 3.65 -6.53
C GLN A 13 -5.36 3.68 -6.24
N THR A 14 -5.00 3.73 -4.95
CA THR A 14 -3.60 3.74 -4.51
C THR A 14 -2.92 2.43 -4.90
N MET A 15 -3.56 1.30 -4.61
CA MET A 15 -3.05 -0.03 -4.94
C MET A 15 -2.92 -0.23 -6.45
N ASP A 16 -3.93 0.15 -7.23
CA ASP A 16 -3.91 0.04 -8.69
C ASP A 16 -2.76 0.88 -9.29
N SER A 17 -2.60 2.12 -8.81
CA SER A 17 -1.50 2.98 -9.24
C SER A 17 -0.14 2.40 -8.85
N ALA A 18 0.00 1.89 -7.63
CA ALA A 18 1.23 1.27 -7.18
C ALA A 18 1.57 -0.02 -7.94
N ILE A 19 0.57 -0.85 -8.23
CA ILE A 19 0.72 -2.07 -9.05
C ILE A 19 1.20 -1.72 -10.45
N SER A 20 0.63 -0.66 -11.06
CA SER A 20 1.07 -0.21 -12.39
C SER A 20 2.52 0.27 -12.45
N GLN A 21 3.12 0.58 -11.29
CA GLN A 21 4.48 1.10 -11.14
C GLN A 21 5.49 0.05 -10.65
N ILE A 22 5.10 -1.21 -10.46
CA ILE A 22 5.99 -2.28 -9.96
C ILE A 22 7.30 -2.35 -10.73
N GLU A 23 7.24 -2.35 -12.07
CA GLU A 23 8.44 -2.40 -12.92
C GLU A 23 9.36 -1.18 -12.71
N GLY A 24 8.76 -0.01 -12.47
CA GLY A 24 9.50 1.21 -12.13
C GLY A 24 10.26 1.06 -10.82
N TYR A 25 9.59 0.58 -9.77
CA TYR A 25 10.21 0.33 -8.47
C TYR A 25 11.32 -0.71 -8.54
N LEU A 26 11.11 -1.83 -9.24
CA LEU A 26 12.11 -2.87 -9.41
C LEU A 26 13.35 -2.33 -10.15
N GLY A 27 13.15 -1.55 -11.22
CA GLY A 27 14.24 -0.93 -11.96
C GLY A 27 15.02 0.12 -11.14
N GLU A 28 14.35 0.86 -10.26
CA GLU A 28 15.02 1.78 -9.34
C GLU A 28 15.86 1.05 -8.29
N ILE A 29 15.32 -0.02 -7.72
CA ILE A 29 16.05 -0.87 -6.78
C ILE A 29 17.29 -1.45 -7.47
N GLU A 30 17.15 -2.00 -8.67
CA GLU A 30 18.28 -2.54 -9.42
C GLU A 30 19.39 -1.49 -9.63
N ARG A 31 19.02 -0.27 -10.03
CA ARG A 31 19.97 0.83 -10.24
C ARG A 31 20.66 1.33 -8.97
N SER A 32 20.05 1.13 -7.80
CA SER A 32 20.54 1.63 -6.51
C SER A 32 21.01 0.52 -5.58
N ASN A 33 20.99 -0.74 -6.03
CA ASN A 33 21.22 -1.89 -5.15
C ASN A 33 22.68 -2.02 -4.70
N ASP A 34 23.60 -1.36 -5.40
CA ASP A 34 24.99 -1.20 -4.97
C ASP A 34 25.09 -0.45 -3.64
N ILE A 35 24.13 0.43 -3.33
CA ILE A 35 23.99 1.15 -2.07
C ILE A 35 22.99 0.44 -1.14
N LEU A 36 21.79 0.12 -1.63
CA LEU A 36 20.68 -0.35 -0.80
C LEU A 36 20.83 -1.79 -0.30
N LYS A 37 21.59 -2.63 -1.01
CA LYS A 37 21.85 -4.04 -0.64
C LYS A 37 20.58 -4.85 -0.35
N ILE A 38 19.51 -4.58 -1.08
CA ILE A 38 18.24 -5.32 -1.01
C ILE A 38 18.46 -6.72 -1.59
N SER A 39 18.20 -7.74 -0.78
CA SER A 39 18.34 -9.16 -1.14
C SER A 39 17.13 -9.72 -1.88
N ASP A 40 15.94 -9.17 -1.61
CA ASP A 40 14.69 -9.54 -2.27
C ASP A 40 13.93 -8.27 -2.67
N SER A 41 14.12 -7.85 -3.91
CA SER A 41 13.48 -6.64 -4.44
C SER A 41 11.96 -6.78 -4.52
N LYS A 42 11.43 -7.99 -4.73
CA LYS A 42 9.98 -8.22 -4.86
C LYS A 42 9.30 -8.10 -3.50
N GLU A 43 9.84 -8.73 -2.47
CA GLU A 43 9.33 -8.55 -1.09
C GLU A 43 9.53 -7.12 -0.59
N PHE A 44 10.62 -6.44 -0.97
CA PHE A 44 10.80 -5.03 -0.65
C PHE A 44 9.69 -4.16 -1.28
N VAL A 45 9.42 -4.34 -2.59
CA VAL A 45 8.34 -3.61 -3.28
C VAL A 45 6.97 -3.96 -2.70
N TYR A 46 6.73 -5.23 -2.35
CA TYR A 46 5.51 -5.63 -1.64
C TYR A 46 5.32 -4.82 -0.35
N GLY A 47 6.34 -4.79 0.51
CA GLY A 47 6.32 -4.04 1.77
C GLY A 47 6.13 -2.54 1.55
N LEU A 48 6.79 -1.97 0.53
CA LEU A 48 6.67 -0.57 0.15
C LEU A 48 5.22 -0.20 -0.20
N ILE A 49 4.58 -0.98 -1.09
CA ILE A 49 3.21 -0.71 -1.56
C ILE A 49 2.20 -0.84 -0.42
N ILE A 50 2.31 -1.88 0.41
CA ILE A 50 1.45 -2.06 1.58
C ILE A 50 1.64 -0.92 2.58
N GLY A 51 2.88 -0.54 2.87
CA GLY A 51 3.20 0.54 3.80
C GLY A 51 2.67 1.90 3.34
N GLN A 52 2.86 2.24 2.07
CA GLN A 52 2.33 3.48 1.48
C GLN A 52 0.81 3.52 1.54
N THR A 53 0.14 2.43 1.17
CA THR A 53 -1.32 2.35 1.17
C THR A 53 -1.88 2.48 2.58
N LEU A 54 -1.26 1.82 3.58
CA LEU A 54 -1.62 1.97 5.00
C LEU A 54 -1.47 3.43 5.46
N GLY A 55 -0.32 4.05 5.20
CA GLY A 55 -0.05 5.43 5.60
C GLY A 55 -1.05 6.43 5.02
N LEU A 56 -1.35 6.32 3.73
CA LEU A 56 -2.30 7.20 3.04
C LEU A 56 -3.74 6.97 3.53
N ALA A 57 -4.17 5.73 3.69
CA ALA A 57 -5.49 5.38 4.23
C ALA A 57 -5.70 5.96 5.64
N MET A 58 -4.69 5.84 6.51
CA MET A 58 -4.72 6.39 7.86
C MET A 58 -4.74 7.91 7.89
N ALA A 59 -3.94 8.57 7.05
CA ALA A 59 -3.93 10.04 6.93
C ALA A 59 -5.27 10.58 6.41
N ALA A 60 -5.88 9.91 5.43
CA ALA A 60 -7.19 10.28 4.92
C ALA A 60 -8.27 10.09 5.98
N LEU A 61 -8.26 8.97 6.72
CA LEU A 61 -9.23 8.73 7.78
C LEU A 61 -9.12 9.78 8.89
N SER A 62 -7.89 10.12 9.29
CA SER A 62 -7.67 11.19 10.28
C SER A 62 -8.25 12.52 9.81
N SER A 63 -8.07 12.84 8.52
CA SER A 63 -8.60 14.06 7.90
C SER A 63 -10.13 14.08 7.84
N LEU A 64 -10.75 12.94 7.49
CA LEU A 64 -12.21 12.79 7.40
C LEU A 64 -12.89 12.89 8.77
N LYS A 65 -12.30 12.25 9.79
CA LYS A 65 -12.85 12.27 11.16
C LYS A 65 -12.44 13.49 11.99
N LYS A 66 -11.40 14.23 11.56
CA LYS A 66 -10.78 15.34 12.30
C LYS A 66 -10.25 14.93 13.70
N GLU A 67 -9.81 13.69 13.81
CA GLU A 67 -9.24 13.11 15.04
C GLU A 67 -8.15 12.10 14.68
N MET A 68 -7.36 11.68 15.68
CA MET A 68 -6.38 10.61 15.50
C MET A 68 -7.11 9.26 15.37
N PRO A 69 -6.81 8.45 14.35
CA PRO A 69 -7.42 7.13 14.20
C PRO A 69 -7.15 6.23 15.40
N THR A 70 -8.21 5.56 15.87
CA THR A 70 -8.13 4.61 16.97
C THR A 70 -7.46 3.30 16.54
N GLN A 71 -7.17 2.41 17.49
CA GLN A 71 -6.69 1.05 17.16
C GLN A 71 -7.70 0.28 16.30
N ASN A 72 -9.00 0.38 16.61
CA ASN A 72 -10.04 -0.27 15.82
C ASN A 72 -10.10 0.27 14.38
N ASP A 73 -9.81 1.55 14.18
CA ASP A 73 -9.69 2.15 12.85
C ASP A 73 -8.48 1.59 12.08
N GLN A 74 -7.34 1.43 12.75
CA GLN A 74 -6.13 0.83 12.18
C GLN A 74 -6.39 -0.61 11.72
N GLU A 75 -7.03 -1.41 12.57
CA GLU A 75 -7.38 -2.81 12.28
C GLU A 75 -8.36 -2.89 11.09
N LYS A 76 -9.35 -2.01 11.06
CA LYS A 76 -10.30 -1.95 9.95
C LYS A 76 -9.63 -1.58 8.63
N ILE A 77 -8.78 -0.55 8.61
CA ILE A 77 -8.04 -0.14 7.41
C ILE A 77 -7.11 -1.26 6.93
N ARG A 78 -6.39 -1.90 7.85
CA ARG A 78 -5.55 -3.07 7.54
C ARG A 78 -6.37 -4.15 6.82
N ASP A 79 -7.52 -4.52 7.37
CA ASP A 79 -8.35 -5.57 6.82
C ASP A 79 -8.94 -5.20 5.45
N MET A 80 -9.24 -3.91 5.22
CA MET A 80 -9.65 -3.40 3.91
C MET A 80 -8.53 -3.51 2.86
N ILE A 81 -7.29 -3.18 3.24
CA ILE A 81 -6.11 -3.29 2.36
C ILE A 81 -5.78 -4.75 2.06
N TYR A 82 -5.87 -5.62 3.07
CA TYR A 82 -5.46 -7.02 2.96
C TYR A 82 -6.31 -7.82 1.97
N LYS A 83 -7.52 -7.35 1.64
CA LYS A 83 -8.34 -7.91 0.53
C LYS A 83 -7.65 -7.83 -0.83
N ASN A 84 -6.75 -6.86 -1.02
CA ASN A 84 -6.01 -6.65 -2.27
C ASN A 84 -4.66 -7.38 -2.31
N VAL A 85 -4.22 -7.98 -1.18
CA VAL A 85 -2.94 -8.70 -1.09
C VAL A 85 -2.80 -9.83 -2.11
N PRO A 86 -3.83 -10.67 -2.38
CA PRO A 86 -3.68 -11.75 -3.36
C PRO A 86 -3.32 -11.27 -4.76
N GLU A 87 -3.95 -10.18 -5.25
CA GLU A 87 -3.63 -9.62 -6.58
C GLU A 87 -2.23 -9.00 -6.59
N LEU A 88 -1.86 -8.25 -5.54
CA LEU A 88 -0.51 -7.68 -5.44
C LEU A 88 0.57 -8.77 -5.41
N ARG A 89 0.34 -9.85 -4.65
CA ARG A 89 1.22 -11.02 -4.60
C ARG A 89 1.37 -11.63 -5.99
N LYS A 90 0.25 -11.89 -6.67
CA LYS A 90 0.26 -12.42 -8.03
C LYS A 90 1.11 -11.56 -8.96
N ARG A 91 0.92 -10.24 -8.96
CA ARG A 91 1.66 -9.31 -9.83
C ARG A 91 3.16 -9.25 -9.58
N LEU A 92 3.60 -9.48 -8.35
CA LEU A 92 5.02 -9.43 -7.99
C LEU A 92 5.73 -10.77 -8.18
N PHE A 93 5.05 -11.89 -7.93
CA PHE A 93 5.69 -13.19 -7.78
C PHE A 93 5.35 -14.21 -8.89
N GLU A 94 4.32 -13.96 -9.69
CA GLU A 94 3.89 -14.83 -10.82
C GLU A 94 4.01 -14.10 -12.16
#